data_AF-A0A6A6AX10-F1
#
_entry.id   AF-A0A6A6AX10-F1
#
_cell.length_a   1.000
_cell.length_b   1.000
_cell.length_c   1.000
_cell.angle_alpha   90.00
_cell.angle_beta   90.00
_cell.angle_gamma   90.00
#
_symmetry.space_group_name_H-M   'P 1'
#
loop_
_entity.id
_entity.type
_entity.pdbx_description
1 polymer ?
#
loop_
_entity_poly.entity_id
_entity_poly.type
_entity_poly.pdbx_seq_one_letter_code
_entity_poly.pdbx_strand_id
1 'polypeptide(L)' 'QVYYDSLDIIVIKVLTLAREVLIFLVYIPLIGGTRHAAEQEIQATLRVIQQTVKIIPQRGIIIGGDFNRQDLL' A
#
# COMPACT_ATOMS: atom_id res chain seq x y z
N GLN A 1 3.00 -1.00 -18.35
CA GLN A 1 1.95 -2.00 -18.10
C GLN A 1 1.48 -1.82 -16.68
N VAL A 2 0.21 -1.49 -16.46
CA VAL A 2 -0.38 -1.32 -15.12
C VAL A 2 -1.08 -2.64 -14.80
N TYR A 3 -0.64 -3.33 -13.75
CA TYR A 3 -1.25 -4.58 -13.30
C TYR A 3 -2.27 -4.24 -12.21
N TYR A 4 -3.50 -4.73 -12.36
CA TYR A 4 -4.56 -4.59 -11.36
C TYR A 4 -4.92 -5.97 -10.84
N ASP A 5 -4.82 -6.17 -9.53
CA ASP A 5 -5.45 -7.28 -8.83
C ASP A 5 -5.87 -6.79 -7.43
N SER A 6 -7.19 -6.69 -7.24
CA SER A 6 -7.98 -6.52 -5.99
C SER A 6 -7.60 -5.52 -4.89
N LEU A 7 -6.54 -4.71 -5.01
CA LEU A 7 -6.25 -3.58 -4.11
C LEU A 7 -5.83 -2.35 -4.92
N ASP A 8 -6.48 -1.21 -4.70
CA ASP A 8 -6.18 0.06 -5.36
C ASP A 8 -4.88 0.66 -4.79
N ILE A 9 -3.75 0.07 -5.17
CA ILE A 9 -2.41 0.54 -4.83
C ILE A 9 -1.77 1.15 -6.07
N ILE A 10 -1.51 2.45 -6.01
CA ILE A 10 -0.68 3.13 -7.00
C ILE A 10 0.75 3.18 -6.48
N VAL A 11 1.69 2.66 -7.27
CA VAL A 11 3.12 2.70 -6.96
C VAL A 11 3.81 3.76 -7.81
N ILE A 12 4.44 4.73 -7.16
CA ILE A 12 5.22 5.79 -7.81
C ILE A 12 6.69 5.61 -7.44
N LYS A 13 7.53 5.37 -8.45
CA LYS A 13 8.99 5.37 -8.29
C LYS A 13 9.51 6.79 -8.48
N VAL A 14 10.09 7.37 -7.43
CA VAL A 14 10.70 8.69 -7.45
C VAL A 14 12.21 8.55 -7.44
N LEU A 15 12.84 8.98 -8.52
CA LEU A 15 14.29 9.07 -8.64
C LEU A 15 14.71 10.51 -8.32
N THR A 16 15.47 10.67 -7.24
CA THR A 16 16.12 11.94 -6.90
C THR A 16 17.62 11.79 -7.07
N LEU A 17 18.34 12.92 -7.14
CA LEU A 17 19.80 12.93 -7.23
C LEU A 17 20.49 12.17 -6.07
N ALA A 18 19.84 12.06 -4.90
CA ALA A 18 20.41 11.44 -3.71
C ALA A 18 19.87 10.03 -3.41
N ARG A 19 18.68 9.69 -3.90
CA ARG A 19 17.96 8.47 -3.49
C ARG A 19 16.84 8.07 -4.44
N GLU A 20 16.63 6.76 -4.51
CA GLU A 20 15.43 6.15 -5.06
C GLU A 20 14.43 5.88 -3.92
N VAL A 21 13.20 6.36 -4.09
CA VAL A 21 12.10 6.19 -3.13
C VAL A 21 10.89 5.59 -3.85
N LEU A 22 10.25 4.61 -3.22
CA LEU A 22 8.95 4.12 -3.66
C LEU A 22 7.86 4.72 -2.79
N ILE A 23 6.85 5.31 -3.44
CA ILE A 23 5.66 5.83 -2.79
C ILE A 23 4.50 4.91 -3.15
N PHE A 24 3.85 4.35 -2.14
CA PHE A 24 2.65 3.55 -2.26
C PHE A 24 1.47 4.39 -1.80
N LEU A 25 0.60 4.76 -2.74
CA LEU A 25 -0.69 5.37 -2.46
C LEU A 25 -1.73 4.25 -2.38
N VAL A 26 -2.26 4.04 -1.18
CA VAL A 26 -3.17 2.94 -0.85
C VAL A 26 -4.56 3.49 -0.61
N TYR A 27 -5.56 2.86 -1.21
CA TYR A 27 -6.96 2.99 -0.80
C TYR A 27 -7.47 1.63 -0.30
N ILE A 28 -7.88 1.58 0.97
CA ILE A 28 -8.57 0.42 1.53
C ILE A 28 -10.04 0.81 1.65
N PRO A 29 -10.99 0.13 0.98
CA PRO A 29 -12.39 0.50 1.04
C PRO A 29 -12.96 0.34 2.44
N LEU A 30 -14.02 1.09 2.75
CA LEU A 30 -14.86 0.84 3.92
C LEU A 30 -15.56 -0.51 3.77
N ILE A 31 -14.94 -1.55 4.33
CA ILE A 31 -15.56 -2.87 4.36
C ILE A 31 -16.57 -2.85 5.49
N GLY A 32 -17.85 -2.76 5.11
CA GLY A 32 -18.98 -2.81 6.02
C GLY A 32 -19.08 -4.18 6.67
N GLY A 33 -18.31 -4.41 7.74
CA GLY A 33 -18.37 -5.67 8.46
C GLY A 33 -17.07 -5.99 9.20
N THR A 34 -16.99 -5.54 10.44
CA THR A 34 -15.99 -5.93 11.44
C THR A 34 -14.56 -5.41 11.22
N ARG A 35 -13.92 -5.05 12.34
CA ARG A 35 -12.47 -4.75 12.42
C ARG A 35 -11.59 -5.85 11.81
N HIS A 36 -12.02 -7.10 11.90
CA HIS A 36 -11.26 -8.24 11.37
C HIS A 36 -11.10 -8.18 9.85
N ALA A 37 -12.15 -7.83 9.11
CA ALA A 37 -12.10 -7.72 7.66
C ALA A 37 -11.18 -6.56 7.23
N ALA A 38 -11.26 -5.41 7.91
CA ALA A 38 -10.35 -4.29 7.67
C ALA A 38 -8.88 -4.65 7.96
N GLU A 39 -8.61 -5.39 9.04
CA GLU A 39 -7.26 -5.87 9.34
C GLU A 39 -6.74 -6.86 8.30
N GLN A 40 -7.58 -7.78 7.79
CA GLN A 40 -7.19 -8.71 6.72
C GLN A 40 -6.74 -7.97 5.44
N GLU A 41 -7.41 -6.88 5.11
CA GLU A 41 -7.17 -6.12 3.87
C GLU A 41 -5.95 -5.22 3.98
N ILE A 42 -5.71 -4.63 5.15
CA ILE A 42 -4.42 -4.01 5.48
C ILE A 42 -3.29 -5.04 5.34
N GLN A 43 -3.47 -6.25 5.87
CA GLN A 43 -2.43 -7.29 5.77
C GLN A 43 -2.21 -7.75 4.33
N ALA A 44 -3.25 -7.88 3.52
CA ALA A 44 -3.13 -8.18 2.09
C ALA A 44 -2.34 -7.09 1.35
N THR A 45 -2.68 -5.82 1.60
CA THR A 45 -1.96 -4.65 1.07
C THR A 45 -0.49 -4.69 1.44
N LEU A 46 -0.16 -4.89 2.71
CA LEU A 46 1.23 -4.92 3.18
C LEU A 46 2.03 -6.06 2.54
N ARG A 47 1.41 -7.22 2.28
CA ARG A 47 2.08 -8.32 1.55
C ARG A 47 2.43 -7.94 0.12
N VAL A 48 1.54 -7.26 -0.60
CA VAL A 48 1.81 -6.77 -1.96
C VAL A 48 2.97 -5.78 -1.93
N ILE A 49 2.94 -4.81 -1.02
CA ILE A 49 4.03 -3.83 -0.83
C ILE A 49 5.36 -4.54 -0.55
N GLN A 50 5.37 -5.53 0.35
CA GLN A 50 6.58 -6.31 0.66
C GLN A 50 7.12 -7.06 -0.57
N GLN A 51 6.25 -7.60 -1.42
CA GLN A 51 6.67 -8.25 -2.67
C GLN A 51 7.25 -7.24 -3.66
N THR A 52 6.59 -6.10 -3.86
CA THR A 52 7.10 -5.02 -4.73
C THR A 52 8.47 -4.53 -4.28
N VAL A 53 8.64 -4.35 -2.97
CA VAL A 53 9.87 -3.86 -2.37
C VAL A 53 11.05 -4.80 -2.59
N LYS A 54 10.81 -6.12 -2.60
CA LYS A 54 11.84 -7.13 -2.89
C LYS A 54 12.33 -7.10 -4.34
N ILE A 55 11.49 -6.64 -5.27
CA ILE A 55 11.76 -6.68 -6.71
C ILE A 55 12.42 -5.37 -7.18
N ILE A 56 12.05 -4.25 -6.58
CA ILE A 56 12.50 -2.92 -7.01
C ILE A 56 13.52 -2.38 -6.01
N PRO A 57 14.81 -2.24 -6.36
CA PRO A 57 15.82 -1.69 -5.46
C PRO A 57 15.50 -0.25 -5.05
N GLN A 58 15.42 0.04 -3.75
CA GLN A 58 15.07 1.36 -3.23
C GLN A 58 15.85 1.68 -1.95
N ARG A 59 15.97 2.99 -1.64
CA ARG A 59 16.58 3.48 -0.38
C ARG A 59 15.55 3.93 0.65
N GLY A 60 14.29 4.03 0.26
CA GLY A 60 13.21 4.44 1.15
C GLY A 60 11.85 4.05 0.61
N ILE A 61 10.91 3.89 1.53
CA ILE A 61 9.53 3.54 1.24
C ILE A 61 8.64 4.54 1.97
N ILE A 62 7.67 5.09 1.26
CA ILE A 62 6.60 5.90 1.81
C ILE A 62 5.29 5.18 1.53
N ILE A 63 4.47 4.97 2.57
CA ILE A 63 3.16 4.36 2.46
C ILE A 63 2.17 5.38 3.00
N GLY A 64 1.19 5.76 2.18
CA GLY A 64 0.17 6.73 2.55
C GLY A 64 -1.11 6.54 1.75
N GLY A 65 -2.14 7.31 2.08
CA GLY A 65 -3.46 7.20 1.46
C GLY A 65 -4.56 7.04 2.51
N ASP A 66 -5.70 6.51 2.09
CA ASP A 66 -6.85 6.29 2.95
C ASP A 66 -6.98 4.81 3.30
N PHE A 67 -6.69 4.51 4.56
CA PHE A 67 -6.73 3.15 5.09
C PHE A 67 -8.09 2.77 5.66
N ASN A 68 -9.04 3.72 5.76
CA ASN A 68 -10.36 3.55 6.36
C ASN A 68 -10.35 2.69 7.64
N ARG A 69 -9.32 2.88 8.48
CA ARG A 69 -9.11 2.09 9.68
C ARG A 69 -10.28 2.38 10.63
N GLN A 70 -11.09 1.36 10.87
CA GLN A 70 -12.19 1.43 11.84
C GLN A 70 -11.60 1.38 13.25
N ASP A 71 -11.11 2.53 13.72
CA ASP A 71 -10.91 2.71 15.15
C ASP A 71 -12.31 2.86 15.78
N LEU A 72 -12.63 1.96 16.71
CA LEU A 72 -13.86 2.03 17.49
C LEU A 72 -13.83 3.33 18.31
N LEU A 73 -14.69 4.30 17.96
CA LEU A 73 -15.08 5.39 18.86
C LEU A 73 -15.93 4.83 20.01
#